data_AF-A0A1C3TIN0-F1
#
_entry.id   AF-A0A1C3TIN0-F1
#
_cell.length_a   1.000
_cell.length_b   1.000
_cell.length_c   1.000
_cell.angle_alpha   90.00
_cell.angle_beta   90.00
_cell.angle_gamma   90.00
#
_symmetry.space_group_name_H-M   'P 1'
#
loop_
_entity.id
_entity.type
_entity.pdbx_description
1 polymer ?
#
loop_
_entity_poly.entity_id
_entity_poly.type
_entity_poly.pdbx_seq_one_letter_code
_entity_poly.pdbx_strand_id
1 'polypeptide(L)'
;MQTASALARPAHAQRTVDLEAEMAYWRQAHANGRLGRHGFSDYASLLKMGYDVYLAYPRATEAQLYRVLQESYHHLAPSLAVPWDEARWLVRHAWHHLQQSGRSH
;
A
#
# COMPACT_ATOMS: atom_id res chain seq x y z
N MET A 1 -20.54 -11.04 35.37
CA MET A 1 -20.74 -9.70 34.79
C MET A 1 -20.14 -9.70 33.39
N GLN A 2 -20.94 -9.40 32.37
CA GLN A 2 -20.52 -9.16 30.97
C GLN A 2 -19.63 -7.89 30.94
N THR A 3 -18.63 -7.72 30.08
CA THR A 3 -18.78 -7.32 28.66
C THR A 3 -17.47 -7.48 27.85
N ALA A 4 -17.61 -7.94 26.59
CA ALA A 4 -16.98 -7.44 25.35
C ALA A 4 -15.45 -7.18 25.32
N SER A 5 -14.62 -7.67 24.40
CA SER A 5 -14.84 -8.07 23.02
C SER A 5 -13.77 -9.09 22.61
N ALA A 6 -14.19 -10.33 22.43
CA ALA A 6 -13.49 -11.25 21.55
C ALA A 6 -13.74 -10.79 20.11
N LEU A 7 -12.87 -9.90 19.59
CA LEU A 7 -12.56 -9.92 18.18
C LEU A 7 -11.20 -10.58 18.07
N ALA A 8 -11.24 -11.90 18.07
CA ALA A 8 -10.17 -12.70 17.50
C ALA A 8 -9.84 -12.08 16.14
N ARG A 9 -8.68 -11.42 16.03
CA ARG A 9 -8.08 -11.15 14.73
C ARG A 9 -7.99 -12.52 14.09
N PRO A 10 -8.72 -12.80 12.99
CA PRO A 10 -8.52 -14.05 12.32
C PRO A 10 -7.04 -14.06 11.94
N ALA A 11 -6.31 -15.06 12.44
CA ALA A 11 -5.03 -15.45 11.88
C ALA A 11 -5.34 -15.91 10.45
N HIS A 12 -5.57 -14.95 9.55
CA HIS A 12 -5.44 -15.20 8.14
C HIS A 12 -4.07 -15.80 8.00
N ALA A 13 -3.99 -17.01 7.47
CA ALA A 13 -2.77 -17.56 6.91
C ALA A 13 -2.21 -16.47 5.99
N GLN A 14 -1.29 -15.68 6.54
CA GLN A 14 -0.75 -14.51 5.88
C GLN A 14 0.02 -15.10 4.72
N ARG A 15 -0.48 -14.89 3.50
CA ARG A 15 0.43 -14.58 2.40
C ARG A 15 1.31 -13.47 2.95
N THR A 16 2.46 -13.84 3.51
CA THR A 16 3.49 -12.90 3.91
C THR A 16 3.90 -12.25 2.62
N VAL A 17 3.23 -11.13 2.33
CA VAL A 17 3.66 -10.22 1.28
C VAL A 17 5.07 -9.84 1.69
N ASP A 18 6.03 -10.23 0.85
CA ASP A 18 7.42 -9.92 1.08
C ASP A 18 7.63 -8.43 0.78
N LEU A 19 7.26 -7.60 1.76
CA LEU A 19 7.32 -6.15 1.67
C LEU A 19 8.77 -5.70 1.43
N GLU A 20 9.76 -6.46 1.90
CA GLU A 20 11.17 -6.19 1.65
C GLU A 20 11.50 -6.40 0.17
N ALA A 21 11.07 -7.51 -0.44
CA ALA A 21 11.23 -7.75 -1.87
C ALA A 21 10.50 -6.69 -2.72
N GLU A 22 9.27 -6.32 -2.35
CA GLU A 22 8.53 -5.26 -3.03
C GLU A 22 9.26 -3.92 -2.92
N MET A 23 9.68 -3.51 -1.73
CA MET A 23 10.41 -2.24 -1.57
C MET A 23 11.74 -2.25 -2.33
N ALA A 24 12.45 -3.38 -2.39
CA ALA A 24 13.66 -3.51 -3.19
C ALA A 24 13.36 -3.33 -4.69
N TYR A 25 12.28 -3.93 -5.19
CA TYR A 25 11.82 -3.74 -6.57
C TYR A 25 11.51 -2.26 -6.86
N TRP A 26 10.74 -1.60 -6.00
CA TRP A 26 10.41 -0.18 -6.17
C TRP A 26 11.63 0.72 -6.07
N ARG A 27 12.58 0.40 -5.18
CA ARG A 27 13.85 1.12 -5.06
C ARG A 27 14.67 1.00 -6.34
N GLN A 28 14.74 -0.20 -6.93
CA GLN A 28 15.42 -0.42 -8.20
C GLN A 28 14.70 0.28 -9.36
N ALA A 29 13.36 0.27 -9.39
CA ALA A 29 12.57 1.01 -10.37
C ALA A 29 12.81 2.53 -10.26
N HIS A 30 12.97 3.07 -9.04
CA HIS A 30 13.32 4.47 -8.81
C HIS A 30 14.74 4.80 -9.27
N ALA A 31 15.71 3.94 -8.94
CA ALA A 31 17.10 4.07 -9.40
C ALA A 31 17.21 4.03 -10.93
N ASN A 32 16.33 3.28 -11.60
CA ASN A 32 16.24 3.24 -13.06
C ASN A 32 15.52 4.46 -13.68
N GLY A 33 15.10 5.44 -12.87
CA GLY A 33 14.37 6.63 -13.31
C GLY A 33 12.94 6.33 -13.77
N ARG A 34 12.37 5.17 -13.40
CA ARG A 34 10.99 4.80 -13.74
C ARG A 34 9.96 5.34 -12.76
N LEU A 35 10.39 5.73 -11.56
CA LEU A 35 9.59 6.53 -10.65
C LEU A 35 9.93 8.00 -10.82
N GLY A 36 8.97 8.88 -10.52
CA GLY A 36 9.08 10.31 -10.76
C GLY A 36 10.21 11.00 -9.99
N ARG A 37 10.17 12.33 -9.98
CA ARG A 37 11.30 13.17 -9.55
C ARG A 37 11.48 13.28 -8.04
N HIS A 38 10.56 12.72 -7.25
CA HIS A 38 10.58 12.84 -5.79
C HIS A 38 11.55 11.85 -5.14
N GLY A 39 11.84 12.08 -3.87
CA GLY A 39 12.69 11.20 -3.08
C GLY A 39 12.04 9.83 -2.92
N PHE A 40 12.84 8.76 -2.96
CA PHE A 40 12.33 7.41 -2.70
C PHE A 40 11.64 7.30 -1.33
N SER A 41 12.02 8.10 -0.34
CA SER A 41 11.37 8.12 0.98
C SER A 41 9.90 8.53 0.93
N ASP A 42 9.53 9.49 0.06
CA ASP A 42 8.13 9.87 -0.16
C ASP A 42 7.36 8.71 -0.80
N TYR A 43 7.94 8.11 -1.84
CA TYR A 43 7.35 6.95 -2.50
C TYR A 43 7.23 5.73 -1.59
N ALA A 44 8.23 5.46 -0.75
CA ALA A 44 8.23 4.36 0.20
C ALA A 44 7.12 4.54 1.25
N SER A 45 6.91 5.77 1.72
CA SER A 45 5.81 6.10 2.63
C SER A 45 4.44 5.82 1.99
N LEU A 46 4.26 6.23 0.73
CA LEU A 46 3.04 5.96 -0.04
C LEU A 46 2.81 4.48 -0.31
N LEU A 47 3.86 3.76 -0.73
CA LEU A 47 3.81 2.32 -0.97
C LEU A 47 3.44 1.58 0.31
N LYS A 48 4.10 1.88 1.43
CA LYS A 48 3.82 1.27 2.73
C LYS A 48 2.38 1.53 3.17
N MET A 49 1.88 2.76 3.00
CA MET A 49 0.48 3.10 3.27
C MET A 49 -0.46 2.30 2.36
N GLY A 50 -0.18 2.22 1.06
CA GLY A 50 -0.98 1.43 0.12
C GLY A 50 -1.03 -0.05 0.49
N TYR A 51 0.10 -0.63 0.88
CA TYR A 51 0.16 -2.02 1.35
C TYR A 51 -0.57 -2.22 2.67
N ASP A 52 -0.45 -1.30 3.62
CA ASP A 52 -1.18 -1.36 4.90
C ASP A 52 -2.69 -1.38 4.67
N VAL A 53 -3.21 -0.48 3.82
CA VAL A 53 -4.63 -0.45 3.44
C VAL A 53 -5.06 -1.75 2.74
N TYR A 54 -4.24 -2.27 1.82
CA TYR A 54 -4.54 -3.52 1.12
C TYR A 54 -4.58 -4.74 2.06
N LEU A 55 -3.64 -4.81 3.01
CA LEU A 55 -3.55 -5.90 3.99
C LEU A 55 -4.62 -5.79 5.07
N ALA A 56 -5.00 -4.58 5.46
CA ALA A 56 -6.07 -4.33 6.43
C ALA A 56 -7.45 -4.71 5.86
N TYR A 57 -7.65 -4.54 4.56
CA TYR A 57 -8.95 -4.75 3.91
C TYR A 57 -8.88 -5.76 2.74
N PRO A 58 -8.58 -7.05 2.98
CA PRO A 58 -8.40 -8.06 1.92
C PRO A 58 -9.68 -8.38 1.13
N ARG A 59 -10.86 -7.99 1.64
CA ARG A 59 -12.16 -8.17 0.98
C ARG A 59 -12.75 -6.87 0.42
N ALA A 60 -12.06 -5.74 0.58
CA ALA A 60 -12.55 -4.47 0.07
C ALA A 60 -12.37 -4.39 -1.44
N THR A 61 -13.27 -3.66 -2.08
CA THR A 61 -13.16 -3.36 -3.51
C THR A 61 -12.10 -2.28 -3.75
N GLU A 62 -11.56 -2.21 -4.97
CA GLU A 62 -10.57 -1.18 -5.35
C GLU A 62 -11.08 0.24 -5.01
N ALA A 63 -12.39 0.50 -5.20
CA ALA A 63 -13.02 1.77 -4.85
C ALA A 63 -12.99 2.09 -3.34
N GLN A 64 -13.21 1.09 -2.48
CA GLN A 64 -13.13 1.25 -1.03
C GLN A 64 -11.69 1.47 -0.59
N LEU A 65 -10.73 0.71 -1.15
CA LEU A 65 -9.31 0.90 -0.87
C LEU A 65 -8.85 2.31 -1.28
N TYR A 66 -9.26 2.82 -2.44
CA TYR A 66 -8.96 4.20 -2.84
C TYR A 66 -9.56 5.24 -1.91
N ARG A 67 -10.77 5.03 -1.38
CA ARG A 67 -11.40 5.96 -0.45
C ARG A 67 -10.56 6.09 0.83
N VAL A 68 -10.15 4.96 1.40
CA VAL A 68 -9.28 4.93 2.60
C VAL A 68 -7.90 5.51 2.29
N LEU A 69 -7.32 5.18 1.13
CA LEU A 69 -6.04 5.72 0.69
C LEU A 69 -6.11 7.25 0.49
N GLN A 70 -7.18 7.75 -0.11
CA GLN A 70 -7.39 9.17 -0.37
C GLN A 70 -7.52 9.95 0.93
N GLU A 71 -8.29 9.44 1.88
CA GLU A 71 -8.42 10.03 3.22
C GLU A 71 -7.05 10.08 3.91
N SER A 72 -6.35 8.96 3.95
CA SER A 72 -5.01 8.86 4.54
C SER A 72 -3.99 9.77 3.85
N TYR A 73 -4.06 9.88 2.53
CA TYR A 73 -3.25 10.81 1.76
C TYR A 73 -3.59 12.26 2.09
N HIS A 74 -4.87 12.63 2.22
CA HIS A 74 -5.25 13.99 2.57
C HIS A 74 -4.72 14.41 3.94
N HIS A 75 -4.67 13.48 4.90
CA HIS A 75 -4.04 13.69 6.20
C HIS A 75 -2.52 13.90 6.12
N LEU A 76 -1.83 13.22 5.19
CA LEU A 76 -0.38 13.34 4.99
C LEU A 76 0.03 14.37 3.92
N ALA A 77 -0.91 14.83 3.10
CA ALA A 77 -0.71 15.74 1.98
C ALA A 77 0.10 17.00 2.33
N PRO A 78 -0.11 17.69 3.47
CA PRO A 78 0.70 18.86 3.81
C PRO A 78 2.20 18.54 4.01
N SER A 79 2.54 17.27 4.22
CA SER A 79 3.90 16.79 4.42
C SER A 79 4.49 16.04 3.22
N LEU A 80 3.68 15.80 2.17
CA LEU A 80 4.07 15.02 1.00
C LEU A 80 4.33 15.93 -0.21
N ALA A 81 5.47 15.74 -0.85
CA ALA A 81 5.79 16.45 -2.09
C ALA A 81 5.11 15.84 -3.34
N VAL A 82 4.67 14.58 -3.26
CA VAL A 82 4.12 13.80 -4.38
C VAL A 82 2.64 14.14 -4.58
N PRO A 83 2.19 14.53 -5.78
CA PRO A 83 0.79 14.84 -6.05
C PRO A 83 -0.12 13.60 -6.01
N TRP A 84 -1.40 13.80 -5.73
CA TRP A 84 -2.38 12.71 -5.58
C TRP A 84 -2.46 11.80 -6.81
N ASP A 85 -2.43 12.35 -8.03
CA ASP A 85 -2.47 11.55 -9.26
C ASP A 85 -1.29 10.57 -9.36
N GLU A 86 -0.09 11.02 -8.97
CA GLU A 86 1.11 10.19 -8.96
C GLU A 86 1.06 9.15 -7.83
N ALA A 87 0.62 9.56 -6.64
CA ALA A 87 0.44 8.67 -5.50
C ALA A 87 -0.57 7.55 -5.81
N ARG A 88 -1.72 7.91 -6.40
CA ARG A 88 -2.76 6.97 -6.81
C ARG A 88 -2.25 6.01 -7.87
N TRP A 89 -1.53 6.51 -8.88
CA TRP A 89 -0.96 5.66 -9.92
C TRP A 89 0.04 4.66 -9.33
N LEU A 90 0.95 5.14 -8.46
CA LEU A 90 1.97 4.31 -7.82
C LEU A 90 1.35 3.20 -6.95
N VAL A 91 0.42 3.56 -6.07
CA VAL A 91 -0.22 2.60 -5.17
C VAL A 91 -1.07 1.59 -5.94
N ARG A 92 -1.78 2.02 -6.98
CA ARG A 92 -2.48 1.10 -7.88
C ARG A 92 -1.53 0.09 -8.52
N HIS A 93 -0.39 0.57 -9.02
CA HIS A 93 0.61 -0.27 -9.65
C HIS A 93 1.18 -1.28 -8.65
N ALA A 94 1.40 -0.86 -7.41
CA ALA A 94 1.80 -1.72 -6.30
C ALA A 94 0.78 -2.81 -6.00
N TRP A 95 -0.52 -2.49 -5.92
CA TRP A 95 -1.57 -3.48 -5.72
C TRP A 95 -1.68 -4.47 -6.89
N HIS A 96 -1.54 -3.99 -8.13
CA HIS A 96 -1.53 -4.86 -9.31
C HIS A 96 -0.32 -5.77 -9.34
N HIS A 97 0.88 -5.25 -9.02
CA HIS A 97 2.10 -6.05 -8.92
C HIS A 97 1.94 -7.12 -7.83
N LEU A 98 1.48 -6.72 -6.65
CA LEU A 98 1.25 -7.63 -5.53
C LEU A 98 0.25 -8.75 -5.86
N GLN A 99 -0.84 -8.43 -6.55
CA GLN A 99 -1.81 -9.43 -7.00
C GLN A 99 -1.22 -10.40 -8.03
N GLN A 100 -0.30 -9.94 -8.89
CA GLN A 100 0.39 -10.79 -9.86
C GLN A 100 1.42 -11.68 -9.14
N SER A 101 2.26 -11.10 -8.28
CA SER A 101 3.24 -11.81 -7.46
C SER A 101 2.59 -12.86 -6.56
N GLY A 102 1.42 -12.56 -5.97
CA GLY A 102 0.67 -13.49 -5.11
C GLY A 102 -0.20 -14.52 -5.85
N ARG A 103 -0.37 -14.40 -7.17
CA ARG A 103 -1.03 -15.40 -8.03
C ARG A 103 -0.07 -16.45 -8.58
N SER A 104 1.23 -16.22 -8.51
CA SER A 104 2.27 -17.11 -9.03
C SER A 104 2.62 -18.28 -8.09
N HIS A 105 1.65 -18.82 -7.34
CA HIS A 105 1.84 -19.99 -6.49
C HIS A 105 0.84 -21.09 -6.82
#